data_AF-A0A7S4A8Y4-F1
#
_entry.id   AF-A0A7S4A8Y4-F1
#
_cell.length_a   1.000
_cell.length_b   1.000
_cell.length_c   1.000
_cell.angle_alpha   90.00
_cell.angle_beta   90.00
_cell.angle_gamma   90.00
#
_symmetry.space_group_name_H-M   'P 1'
#
loop_
_entity.id
_entity.type
_entity.pdbx_description
1 polymer ?
#
loop_
_entity_poly.entity_id
_entity_poly.type
_entity_poly.pdbx_seq_one_letter_code
_entity_poly.pdbx_strand_id
1 'polypeptide(L)'
;MPNETTRTTCATAAVSRATTHGSHSCEIEVTFPTDLQAEQALQILRVDQEPTDRVSKSFQLVQTKETDEDDKKGGNETVYKLKVRFESKEMKMIRVAVSSFYDYLTVVLKTLQEFDTTS
;
A
#
# COMPACT_ATOMS: atom_id res chain seq x y z
N MET A 1 22.39 28.26 29.50
CA MET A 1 21.71 27.82 28.26
C MET A 1 22.45 26.62 27.71
N PRO A 2 21.92 25.40 27.85
CA PRO A 2 22.46 24.22 27.17
C PRO A 2 21.72 23.94 25.85
N ASN A 3 22.52 23.60 24.85
CA ASN A 3 22.22 23.42 23.43
C ASN A 3 21.45 22.10 23.16
N GLU A 4 20.59 22.11 22.15
CA GLU A 4 19.72 21.02 21.69
C GLU A 4 20.48 19.73 21.37
N THR A 5 19.97 18.63 21.91
CA THR A 5 20.38 17.26 21.59
C THR A 5 19.62 16.80 20.36
N THR A 6 20.27 16.78 19.20
CA THR A 6 19.73 16.18 17.97
C THR A 6 19.63 14.66 18.14
N ARG A 7 18.43 14.17 18.46
CA ARG A 7 18.08 12.74 18.37
C ARG A 7 17.69 12.42 16.94
N THR A 8 18.67 12.02 16.13
CA THR A 8 18.42 11.26 14.90
C THR A 8 17.89 9.89 15.29
N THR A 9 16.58 9.70 15.16
CA THR A 9 15.94 8.40 15.43
C THR A 9 15.92 7.63 14.11
N CYS A 10 16.90 6.75 13.93
CA CYS A 10 16.88 5.78 12.83
C CYS A 10 15.71 4.83 13.05
N ALA A 11 14.73 4.85 12.14
CA ALA A 11 13.67 3.85 12.11
C ALA A 11 14.30 2.47 11.90
N THR A 12 14.13 1.61 12.90
CA THR A 12 14.64 0.25 12.94
C THR A 12 13.88 -0.59 11.93
N ALA A 13 14.43 -0.74 10.72
CA ALA A 13 14.04 -1.83 9.84
C ALA A 13 14.47 -3.14 10.51
N ALA A 14 13.50 -3.93 10.96
CA ALA A 14 13.74 -5.27 11.49
C ALA A 14 14.27 -6.15 10.35
N VAL A 15 15.60 -6.28 10.25
CA VAL A 15 16.26 -7.24 9.37
C VAL A 15 16.20 -8.60 10.04
N SER A 16 15.14 -9.34 9.75
CA SER A 16 15.04 -10.76 10.08
C SER A 16 15.98 -11.54 9.18
N ARG A 17 17.19 -11.80 9.68
CA ARG A 17 18.19 -12.61 8.98
C ARG A 17 17.92 -14.08 9.23
N ALA A 18 17.17 -14.71 8.33
CA ALA A 18 17.06 -16.15 8.20
C ALA A 18 17.44 -16.54 6.76
N THR A 19 18.59 -17.19 6.59
CA THR A 19 18.94 -17.87 5.33
C THR A 19 18.19 -19.19 5.26
N THR A 20 16.94 -19.10 4.83
CA THR A 20 16.23 -20.17 4.12
C THR A 20 16.05 -19.65 2.68
N HIS A 21 16.08 -20.52 1.67
CA HIS A 21 15.72 -20.12 0.30
C HIS A 21 14.19 -19.91 0.23
N GLY A 22 13.70 -18.97 1.04
CA GLY A 22 12.29 -18.63 1.23
C GLY A 22 11.87 -17.55 0.24
N SER A 23 10.63 -17.63 -0.20
CA SER A 23 10.00 -16.54 -0.94
C SER A 23 10.00 -15.25 -0.12
N HIS A 24 10.34 -14.14 -0.76
CA HIS A 24 10.16 -12.79 -0.27
C HIS A 24 8.73 -12.33 -0.54
N SER A 25 8.17 -11.52 0.35
CA SER A 25 6.87 -10.89 0.15
C SER A 25 6.87 -9.43 0.59
N CYS A 26 6.02 -8.62 -0.04
CA CYS A 26 5.78 -7.22 0.32
C CYS A 26 4.27 -6.94 0.24
N GLU A 27 3.73 -6.27 1.25
CA GLU A 27 2.33 -5.84 1.29
C GLU A 27 2.28 -4.30 1.30
N ILE A 28 1.44 -3.74 0.45
CA ILE A 28 1.19 -2.31 0.35
C ILE A 28 -0.30 -2.08 0.60
N GLU A 29 -0.62 -1.11 1.45
CA GLU A 29 -1.99 -0.67 1.67
C GLU A 29 -2.17 0.76 1.17
N VAL A 30 -3.22 0.98 0.40
CA VAL A 30 -3.61 2.31 -0.10
C VAL A 30 -5.02 2.61 0.40
N THR A 31 -5.18 3.71 1.12
CA THR A 31 -6.48 4.17 1.61
C THR A 31 -7.14 5.09 0.60
N PHE A 32 -8.45 4.92 0.41
CA PHE A 32 -9.28 5.72 -0.48
C PHE A 32 -10.40 6.42 0.31
N PRO A 33 -10.73 7.67 -0.06
CA PRO A 33 -11.87 8.42 0.49
C PRO A 33 -13.23 7.72 0.33
N THR A 34 -13.46 7.00 -0.78
CA THR A 34 -14.74 6.34 -1.07
C THR A 34 -14.54 4.88 -1.49
N ASP A 35 -15.61 4.08 -1.36
CA ASP A 35 -15.69 2.72 -1.88
C ASP A 35 -15.51 2.71 -3.40
N LEU A 36 -16.19 3.62 -4.09
CA LEU A 36 -16.15 3.73 -5.54
C LEU A 36 -14.73 3.96 -6.06
N GLN A 37 -13.96 4.86 -5.45
CA GLN A 37 -12.57 5.10 -5.84
C GLN A 37 -11.70 3.87 -5.59
N ALA A 38 -11.89 3.16 -4.48
CA ALA A 38 -11.16 1.94 -4.17
C ALA A 38 -11.47 0.82 -5.20
N GLU A 39 -12.73 0.67 -5.58
CA GLU A 39 -13.17 -0.28 -6.60
C GLU A 39 -12.64 0.06 -8.00
N GLN A 40 -12.71 1.34 -8.39
CA GLN A 40 -12.16 1.80 -9.67
C GLN A 40 -10.65 1.58 -9.74
N ALA A 41 -9.91 1.94 -8.69
CA ALA A 41 -8.48 1.72 -8.61
C ALA A 41 -8.14 0.22 -8.73
N LEU A 42 -8.87 -0.63 -8.01
CA LEU A 42 -8.73 -2.09 -8.12
C LEU A 42 -8.96 -2.58 -9.55
N GLN A 43 -10.03 -2.14 -10.21
CA GLN A 43 -10.36 -2.57 -11.57
C GLN A 43 -9.27 -2.18 -12.57
N ILE A 44 -8.75 -0.96 -12.46
CA ILE A 44 -7.69 -0.46 -13.36
C ILE A 44 -6.37 -1.20 -13.10
N LEU A 45 -5.96 -1.31 -11.83
CA LEU A 45 -4.67 -1.92 -11.45
C LEU A 45 -4.64 -3.44 -11.67
N ARG A 46 -5.79 -4.12 -11.70
CA ARG A 46 -5.88 -5.57 -11.96
C ARG A 46 -5.56 -5.95 -13.41
N VAL A 47 -5.81 -5.06 -14.37
CA VAL A 47 -5.59 -5.36 -15.79
C VAL A 47 -4.09 -5.42 -16.12
N ASP A 48 -3.27 -4.73 -15.34
CA ASP A 48 -1.82 -4.74 -15.49
C ASP A 48 -1.22 -6.06 -14.99
N GLN A 49 -0.95 -6.96 -15.94
CA GLN A 49 -0.24 -8.20 -15.67
C GLN A 49 1.25 -7.93 -15.47
N GLU A 50 1.85 -8.60 -14.49
CA GLU A 50 3.29 -8.57 -14.32
C GLU A 50 3.98 -9.12 -15.59
N PRO A 51 5.02 -8.45 -16.10
CA PRO A 51 5.70 -8.87 -17.33
C PRO A 51 6.45 -10.20 -17.18
N THR A 52 6.58 -10.73 -15.97
CA THR A 52 7.26 -12.00 -15.69
C THR A 52 6.48 -12.82 -14.67
N ASP A 53 6.52 -14.15 -14.80
CA ASP A 53 5.96 -15.12 -13.85
C ASP A 53 6.76 -15.25 -12.53
N ARG A 54 7.85 -14.49 -12.39
CA ARG A 54 8.74 -14.52 -11.23
C ARG A 54 8.22 -13.72 -10.04
N VAL A 55 7.16 -12.94 -10.23
CA VAL A 55 6.46 -12.20 -9.17
C VAL A 55 4.98 -12.52 -9.25
N SER A 56 4.37 -12.91 -8.12
CA SER A 56 2.93 -12.94 -7.98
C SER A 56 2.45 -11.62 -7.39
N LYS A 57 1.38 -11.07 -7.96
CA LYS A 57 0.70 -9.85 -7.49
C LYS A 57 -0.77 -10.19 -7.23
N SER A 58 -1.26 -9.90 -6.03
CA SER A 58 -2.65 -10.13 -5.63
C SER A 58 -3.23 -8.91 -4.95
N PHE A 59 -4.54 -8.73 -5.11
CA PHE A 59 -5.26 -7.54 -4.63
C PHE A 59 -6.43 -7.93 -3.74
N GLN A 60 -6.65 -7.16 -2.68
CA GLN A 60 -7.79 -7.31 -1.79
C GLN A 60 -8.34 -5.94 -1.41
N LEU A 61 -9.65 -5.75 -1.52
CA LEU A 61 -10.33 -4.61 -0.91
C LEU A 61 -10.72 -4.94 0.51
N VAL A 62 -10.46 -4.01 1.42
CA VAL A 62 -10.75 -4.14 2.84
C VAL A 62 -11.47 -2.88 3.29
N GLN A 63 -12.64 -3.06 3.91
CA GLN A 63 -13.40 -2.01 4.55
C GLN A 63 -13.22 -2.17 6.06
N THR A 64 -12.76 -1.11 6.74
CA THR A 64 -12.59 -1.11 8.20
C THR A 64 -13.42 0.00 8.80
N LYS A 65 -14.11 -0.29 9.91
CA LYS A 65 -14.72 0.73 10.75
C LYS A 65 -13.70 1.05 11.83
N GLU A 66 -13.10 2.23 11.77
CA GLU A 66 -12.23 2.66 12.86
C GLU A 66 -13.13 2.86 14.09
N THR A 67 -12.92 2.03 15.09
CA THR A 67 -13.59 2.15 16.39
C THR A 67 -12.48 2.60 17.32
N ASP A 68 -12.38 3.90 17.58
CA ASP A 68 -11.42 4.43 18.52
C ASP A 68 -11.64 3.73 19.87
N GLU A 69 -10.64 2.97 20.34
CA GLU A 69 -10.66 2.32 21.66
C GLU A 69 -10.45 3.34 22.82
N ASP A 70 -10.41 4.65 22.54
CA ASP A 70 -10.24 5.68 23.58
C ASP A 70 -11.14 6.91 23.35
N ASP A 71 -12.14 7.03 24.22
CA ASP A 71 -12.99 8.18 24.60
C ASP A 71 -13.62 9.12 23.51
N LYS A 72 -14.94 8.96 23.35
CA LYS A 72 -15.95 10.02 23.12
C LYS A 72 -15.72 11.03 21.98
N LYS A 73 -15.92 10.60 20.74
CA LYS A 73 -16.77 11.30 19.75
C LYS A 73 -17.07 10.37 18.59
N GLY A 74 -18.30 9.86 18.54
CA GLY A 74 -18.75 8.95 17.49
C GLY A 74 -18.73 9.59 16.11
N GLY A 75 -17.71 9.25 15.33
CA GLY A 75 -17.78 9.22 13.88
C GLY A 75 -17.54 7.77 13.47
N ASN A 76 -18.55 7.11 12.91
CA ASN A 76 -18.39 5.81 12.26
C ASN A 76 -17.72 6.01 10.90
N GLU A 77 -16.46 6.49 10.91
CA GLU A 77 -15.71 6.71 9.69
C GLU A 77 -15.35 5.36 9.08
N THR A 78 -15.89 5.11 7.89
CA THR A 78 -15.64 3.89 7.14
C THR A 78 -14.43 4.15 6.25
N VAL A 79 -13.35 3.40 6.48
CA VAL A 79 -12.10 3.52 5.74
C VAL A 79 -12.03 2.40 4.69
N TYR A 80 -11.82 2.78 3.44
CA TYR A 80 -11.68 1.85 2.32
C TYR A 80 -10.19 1.68 1.96
N LYS A 81 -9.69 0.44 1.98
CA LYS A 81 -8.28 0.13 1.76
C LYS A 81 -8.12 -0.88 0.62
N LEU A 82 -7.22 -0.59 -0.31
CA LEU A 82 -6.71 -1.55 -1.29
C LEU A 82 -5.39 -2.14 -0.78
N LYS A 83 -5.40 -3.43 -0.45
CA LYS A 83 -4.20 -4.19 -0.13
C LYS A 83 -3.65 -4.84 -1.39
N VAL A 84 -2.34 -4.73 -1.58
CA VAL A 84 -1.61 -5.36 -2.69
C VAL A 84 -0.47 -6.17 -2.13
N ARG A 85 -0.43 -7.45 -2.46
CA ARG A 85 0.58 -8.38 -1.98
C ARG A 85 1.41 -8.91 -3.13
N PHE A 86 2.72 -8.71 -3.02
CA PHE A 86 3.75 -9.19 -3.94
C PHE A 86 4.48 -10.37 -3.30
N GLU A 87 4.74 -11.43 -4.07
CA GLU A 87 5.63 -12.51 -3.65
C GLU A 87 6.60 -12.93 -4.76
N SER A 88 7.83 -13.27 -4.39
CA SER A 88 8.86 -13.71 -5.34
C SER A 88 9.95 -14.50 -4.65
N LYS A 89 10.67 -15.34 -5.38
CA LYS A 89 11.88 -16.01 -4.88
C LYS A 89 13.10 -15.08 -4.78
N GLU A 90 13.06 -13.92 -5.43
CA GLU A 90 14.20 -13.01 -5.52
C GLU A 90 13.81 -11.59 -5.11
N MET A 91 14.50 -11.02 -4.12
CA MET A 91 14.21 -9.67 -3.60
C MET A 91 14.27 -8.58 -4.68
N LYS A 92 15.16 -8.73 -5.67
CA LYS A 92 15.24 -7.78 -6.80
C LYS A 92 13.95 -7.74 -7.62
N MET A 93 13.21 -8.85 -7.70
CA MET A 93 11.97 -8.91 -8.45
C MET A 93 10.83 -8.23 -7.69
N ILE A 94 10.78 -8.36 -6.36
CA ILE A 94 9.89 -7.55 -5.51
C ILE A 94 10.13 -6.06 -5.77
N ARG A 95 11.40 -5.62 -5.77
CA ARG A 95 11.73 -4.21 -6.01
C ARG A 95 11.21 -3.72 -7.37
N VAL A 96 11.45 -4.49 -8.45
CA VAL A 96 11.01 -4.12 -9.80
C VAL A 96 9.48 -4.00 -9.85
N ALA A 97 8.76 -5.00 -9.34
CA ALA A 97 7.29 -5.02 -9.37
C ALA A 97 6.66 -3.91 -8.51
N VAL A 98 7.23 -3.64 -7.33
CA VAL A 98 6.76 -2.55 -6.47
C VAL A 98 7.01 -1.19 -7.13
N SER A 99 8.15 -1.00 -7.80
CA SER A 99 8.44 0.24 -8.52
C SER A 99 7.44 0.49 -9.65
N SER A 100 7.20 -0.49 -10.52
CA SER A 100 6.21 -0.35 -11.60
C SER A 100 4.79 -0.15 -11.05
N PHE A 101 4.44 -0.83 -9.96
CA PHE A 101 3.16 -0.62 -9.29
C PHE A 101 2.95 0.83 -8.84
N TYR A 102 3.97 1.47 -8.25
CA TYR A 102 3.87 2.88 -7.85
C TYR A 102 3.73 3.82 -9.05
N ASP A 103 4.37 3.52 -10.19
CA ASP A 103 4.20 4.29 -11.42
C ASP A 103 2.74 4.23 -11.89
N TYR A 104 2.13 3.03 -11.91
CA TYR A 104 0.72 2.85 -12.28
C TYR A 104 -0.24 3.46 -11.26
N LEU A 105 0.00 3.26 -9.97
CA LEU A 105 -0.80 3.85 -8.90
C LEU A 105 -0.81 5.37 -9.01
N THR A 106 0.33 5.98 -9.31
CA THR A 106 0.42 7.43 -9.52
C THR A 106 -0.47 7.90 -10.67
N VAL A 107 -0.50 7.15 -11.79
CA VAL A 107 -1.39 7.47 -12.92
C VAL A 107 -2.86 7.35 -12.53
N VAL A 108 -3.23 6.28 -11.83
CA VAL A 108 -4.61 6.08 -11.35
C VAL A 108 -5.04 7.19 -10.42
N LEU A 109 -4.23 7.51 -9.40
CA LEU A 109 -4.56 8.53 -8.41
C LEU A 109 -4.66 9.92 -9.05
N LYS A 110 -3.76 10.28 -9.98
CA LYS A 110 -3.86 11.54 -10.73
C LYS A 110 -5.10 11.59 -11.62
N THR A 111 -5.47 10.47 -12.25
CA THR A 111 -6.67 10.39 -13.09
C THR A 111 -7.93 10.55 -12.26
N LEU A 112 -8.00 9.87 -11.10
CA LEU A 112 -9.09 10.08 -10.16
C LEU A 112 -9.14 11.56 -9.73
N GLN A 113 -8.02 12.14 -9.30
CA GLN A 113 -7.98 13.54 -8.87
C GLN A 113 -8.44 14.54 -9.96
N GLU A 114 -8.06 14.34 -11.21
CA GLU A 114 -8.37 15.28 -12.31
C GLU A 114 -9.82 15.14 -12.79
N PHE A 115 -10.39 13.93 -12.75
CA PHE A 115 -11.69 13.62 -13.35
C PHE A 115 -12.79 13.29 -12.34
N ASP A 116 -12.51 13.31 -11.03
CA ASP A 116 -13.56 13.13 -10.04
C ASP A 116 -14.48 14.36 -10.03
N THR A 117 -15.63 14.22 -10.67
CA THR A 117 -16.66 15.27 -10.73
C THR A 117 -17.47 15.41 -9.44
N THR A 118 -17.15 14.67 -8.38
CA THR A 118 -17.70 14.90 -7.04
C THR A 118 -17.04 16.13 -6.41
N SER A 119 -17.42 17.31 -6.88
CA SER A 119 -17.28 18.59 -6.17
C SER A 119 -18.63 19.10 -5.71
#